data_AF-A0A0C1ZAH0-F1
#
_entry.id   AF-A0A0C1ZAH0-F1
#
_cell.length_a   1.000
_cell.length_b   1.000
_cell.length_c   1.000
_cell.angle_alpha   90.00
_cell.angle_beta   90.00
_cell.angle_gamma   90.00
#
_symmetry.space_group_name_H-M   'P 1'
#
loop_
_entity.id
_entity.type
_entity.pdbx_description
1 polymer ?
#
loop_
_entity_poly.entity_id
_entity_poly.type
_entity_poly.pdbx_seq_one_letter_code
_entity_poly.pdbx_strand_id
1 'polypeptide(L)' 'MQEGLPPFLTSLRNDWEIEALDGGRCRVVGVAQFGVAAAGAPKQPQIEQQMSQALEGFGLAIQTTLEGEREPRTGS' A
#
# COMPACT_ATOMS: atom_id res chain seq x y z
N MET A 1 0.68 -7.27 23.07
CA MET A 1 1.05 -6.51 21.85
C MET A 1 0.34 -5.18 21.95
N GLN A 2 1.05 -4.05 21.82
CA GLN A 2 0.41 -2.75 21.87
C GLN A 2 -0.21 -2.49 20.49
N GLU A 3 -1.49 -2.80 20.33
CA GLU A 3 -2.27 -2.41 19.16
C GLU A 3 -2.48 -0.89 19.22
N GLY A 4 -1.79 -0.18 18.33
CA GLY A 4 -1.91 1.27 18.26
C GLY A 4 -0.90 1.86 17.31
N LEU A 5 -1.24 3.01 16.74
CA LEU A 5 -0.26 3.81 16.02
C LEU A 5 0.87 4.21 16.98
N PRO A 6 2.13 4.26 16.52
CA PRO A 6 3.20 4.84 17.29
C PRO A 6 2.81 6.22 17.85
N PRO A 7 3.23 6.58 19.08
CA PRO A 7 2.70 7.74 19.80
C PRO A 7 2.96 9.11 19.15
N PHE A 8 3.85 9.17 18.15
CA PHE A 8 4.12 10.37 17.36
C PHE A 8 3.19 10.52 16.13
N LEU A 9 2.48 9.44 15.76
CA LEU A 9 1.47 9.44 14.70
C LEU A 9 0.09 9.66 15.31
N THR A 10 -0.68 10.59 14.74
CA THR A 10 -2.08 10.85 15.09
C THR A 10 -3.05 10.15 14.15
N SER A 11 -2.63 9.95 12.90
CA SER A 11 -3.42 9.25 11.89
C SER A 11 -2.53 8.61 10.84
N LEU A 12 -3.05 7.57 10.20
CA LEU A 12 -2.51 6.97 9.00
C LEU A 12 -3.64 6.84 8.00
N ARG A 13 -3.45 7.41 6.80
CA ARG A 13 -4.37 7.26 5.68
C ARG A 13 -3.61 6.65 4.51
N ASN A 14 -4.21 5.62 3.90
CA ASN A 14 -3.68 5.00 2.69
C ASN A 14 -4.72 5.20 1.59
N ASP A 15 -4.35 5.93 0.55
CA ASP A 15 -5.16 6.10 -0.65
C ASP A 15 -4.56 5.25 -1.77
N TRP A 16 -5.42 4.60 -2.55
CA TRP A 16 -5.01 3.68 -3.61
C TRP A 16 -5.83 3.91 -4.87
N GLU A 17 -5.16 3.85 -6.00
CA GLU A 17 -5.76 3.96 -7.32
C GLU A 17 -5.25 2.83 -8.23
N ILE A 18 -6.14 2.26 -9.04
CA ILE A 18 -5.78 1.30 -10.09
C ILE A 18 -5.95 2.02 -11.43
N GLU A 19 -4.83 2.28 -12.08
CA GLU A 19 -4.80 2.90 -13.40
C GLU A 19 -4.74 1.83 -14.48
N ALA A 20 -5.68 1.88 -15.43
CA ALA A 20 -5.58 1.07 -16.64
C ALA A 20 -4.42 1.57 -17.51
N LEU A 21 -3.60 0.65 -17.99
CA LEU A 21 -2.52 0.89 -18.94
C LEU A 21 -2.85 0.24 -20.29
N ASP A 22 -2.18 0.71 -21.35
CA ASP A 22 -2.32 0.12 -22.68
C ASP A 22 -1.94 -1.37 -22.70
N GLY A 23 -2.64 -2.12 -23.55
CA GLY A 23 -2.43 -3.56 -23.72
C GLY A 23 -3.06 -4.42 -22.62
N GLY A 24 -4.12 -3.95 -21.97
CA GLY A 24 -4.84 -4.71 -20.95
C GLY A 24 -4.05 -4.91 -19.65
N ARG A 25 -3.07 -4.03 -19.40
CA ARG A 25 -2.28 -3.99 -18.17
C ARG A 25 -2.91 -3.00 -17.21
N CYS A 26 -2.55 -3.07 -15.93
CA CYS A 26 -2.91 -2.07 -14.95
C CYS A 26 -1.69 -1.73 -14.08
N ARG A 27 -1.71 -0.54 -13.48
CA ARG A 27 -0.76 -0.10 -12.47
C ARG A 27 -1.53 0.23 -11.20
N VAL A 28 -1.07 -0.30 -10.07
CA VAL A 28 -1.55 0.11 -8.76
C VAL A 28 -0.67 1.24 -8.25
N VAL A 29 -1.27 2.36 -7.88
CA VAL A 29 -0.60 3.51 -7.26
C VAL A 29 -1.13 3.66 -5.85
N GLY A 30 -0.22 3.68 -4.88
CA GLY A 30 -0.56 3.85 -3.46
C GLY A 30 0.14 5.06 -2.87
N VAL A 31 -0.56 5.80 -2.03
CA VAL A 31 -0.02 6.94 -1.26
C VAL A 31 -0.37 6.74 0.21
N ALA A 32 0.65 6.69 1.07
CA ALA A 32 0.47 6.77 2.51
C ALA A 32 0.67 8.21 3.00
N GLN A 33 -0.25 8.67 3.84
CA GLN A 33 -0.21 9.96 4.50
C GLN A 33 -0.22 9.75 6.02
N PHE A 34 0.73 10.41 6.69
CA PHE A 34 0.92 10.32 8.13
C PHE A 34 0.54 11.63 8.79
N GLY A 35 -0.45 11.59 9.69
CA GLY A 35 -0.69 12.66 10.63
C GLY A 35 0.35 12.59 11.74
N VAL A 36 1.07 13.69 12.01
CA VAL A 36 2.04 13.78 13.11
C VAL A 36 1.53 14.70 14.21
N ALA A 37 1.74 14.31 15.48
CA ALA A 37 1.20 15.03 16.64
C ALA A 37 1.84 16.40 16.89
N ALA A 38 3.07 16.60 16.41
CA ALA A 38 3.84 17.82 16.61
C ALA A 38 4.35 18.37 15.28
N ALA A 39 4.04 19.64 15.00
CA ALA A 39 4.70 20.39 13.94
C ALA A 39 6.21 20.47 14.26
N GLY A 40 7.04 19.90 13.39
CA GLY A 40 8.49 19.82 13.60
C GLY A 40 8.98 18.51 14.23
N ALA A 41 8.14 17.48 14.34
CA ALA A 41 8.64 16.13 14.61
C ALA A 41 9.73 15.77 13.59
N PRO A 42 10.87 15.22 14.04
CA PRO A 42 11.94 14.85 13.13
C PRO A 42 11.41 13.81 12.13
N LYS A 43 11.81 13.94 10.85
CA LYS A 43 11.56 12.89 9.87
C LYS A 43 12.09 11.57 10.42
N GLN A 44 11.34 10.51 10.20
CA GLN A 44 11.66 9.16 10.66
C GLN A 44 11.84 8.25 9.43
N PRO A 45 12.99 8.30 8.74
CA PRO A 45 13.17 7.60 7.47
C PRO A 45 12.94 6.09 7.56
N GLN A 46 13.22 5.49 8.73
CA GLN A 46 12.99 4.06 8.95
C GLN A 46 11.50 3.70 8.94
N ILE A 47 10.66 4.56 9.50
CA ILE A 47 9.20 4.35 9.53
C ILE A 47 8.63 4.61 8.14
N GLU A 48 9.08 5.67 7.45
CA GLU A 48 8.71 5.93 6.06
C GLU A 48 9.07 4.73 5.16
N GLN A 49 10.27 4.17 5.33
CA GLN A 49 10.74 3.00 4.58
C GLN A 49 9.91 1.74 4.88
N GLN A 50 9.65 1.44 6.16
CA GLN A 50 8.83 0.29 6.55
C GLN A 50 7.41 0.38 5.98
N MET A 51 6.85 1.58 5.95
CA MET A 51 5.52 1.79 5.39
C MET A 51 5.52 1.69 3.86
N SER A 52 6.55 2.21 3.19
CA SER A 52 6.74 1.99 1.74
C SER A 52 6.79 0.49 1.41
N GLN A 53 7.56 -0.29 2.17
CA GLN A 53 7.62 -1.75 2.00
C GLN A 53 6.28 -2.43 2.24
N ALA A 54 5.50 -1.97 3.22
CA ALA A 54 4.16 -2.49 3.46
C ALA A 54 3.22 -2.18 2.29
N LEU A 55 3.26 -0.97 1.73
CA LEU A 55 2.47 -0.60 0.56
C LEU A 55 2.86 -1.45 -0.67
N GLU A 56 4.15 -1.63 -0.91
CA GLU A 56 4.65 -2.49 -1.99
C GLU A 56 4.16 -3.95 -1.81
N GLY A 57 4.19 -4.46 -0.57
CA GLY A 57 3.66 -5.77 -0.23
C GLY A 57 2.17 -5.93 -0.57
N PHE A 58 1.35 -4.91 -0.28
CA PHE A 58 -0.07 -4.90 -0.66
C PHE A 58 -0.25 -4.87 -2.19
N GLY A 59 0.54 -4.08 -2.91
CA GLY A 59 0.53 -4.06 -4.38
C GLY A 59 0.84 -5.42 -4.98
N LEU A 60 1.87 -6.11 -4.47
CA LEU A 60 2.24 -7.47 -4.88
C LEU A 60 1.16 -8.50 -4.54
N ALA A 61 0.50 -8.37 -3.38
CA ALA A 61 -0.60 -9.25 -3.00
C ALA A 61 -1.79 -9.09 -3.96
N ILE A 62 -2.19 -7.85 -4.29
CA ILE A 62 -3.25 -7.57 -5.27
C ILE A 62 -2.89 -8.16 -6.63
N GLN A 63 -1.66 -7.95 -7.09
CA GLN A 63 -1.20 -8.53 -8.35
C GLN A 63 -1.28 -10.06 -8.32
N THR A 64 -0.77 -10.69 -7.26
CA THR A 64 -0.78 -12.16 -7.11
C THR A 64 -2.20 -12.71 -7.08
N THR A 65 -3.13 -12.05 -6.39
CA THR A 65 -4.54 -12.46 -6.36
C THR A 65 -5.19 -12.34 -7.73
N LEU A 66 -5.02 -11.20 -8.42
CA LEU A 66 -5.61 -10.98 -9.74
C LEU A 66 -5.00 -11.86 -10.84
N GLU A 67 -3.71 -12.17 -10.75
CA GLU A 67 -3.02 -13.09 -11.67
C GLU A 67 -3.30 -14.55 -11.33
N GLY A 68 -3.46 -14.90 -10.06
CA GLY A 68 -3.84 -16.23 -9.59
C GLY A 68 -5.28 -16.62 -9.95
N GLU A 69 -6.18 -15.64 -10.07
CA GLU A 69 -7.55 -15.85 -10.57
C GLU A 69 -7.63 -16.05 -12.10
N ARG A 70 -6.50 -15.97 -12.83
CA ARG A 70 -6.43 -16.22 -14.28
C ARG A 70 -6.20 -17.69 -14.67
N GLU A 71 -6.39 -18.67 -13.80
CA GLU A 71 -6.45 -20.08 -14.24
C GLU A 71 -7.67 -20.32 -15.14
N PRO A 72 -7.54 -21.14 -16.21
CA PRO A 72 -8.34 -21.05 -17.40
C PRO A 72 -9.76 -21.54 -17.17
N ARG A 73 -10.74 -20.87 -17.79
CA ARG A 73 -12.05 -21.48 -18.04
C ARG A 73 -11.80 -22.80 -18.76
N THR A 74 -11.90 -23.91 -18.03
CA THR A 74 -12.03 -25.25 -18.58
C THR A 74 -13.38 -25.33 -19.28
N GLY A 75 -13.41 -24.86 -20.51
CA GLY A 75 -14.41 -25.26 -21.48
C GLY A 75 -13.98 -26.60 -22.07
N SER A 76 -14.75 -27.65 -21.80
CA SER A 76 -15.15 -28.71 -22.74
C SER A 76 -16.09 -29.68 -22.02
#